data_AF-A0A367B900-F1
#
_entry.id   AF-A0A367B900-F1
#
_cell.length_a   1.000
_cell.length_b   1.000
_cell.length_c   1.000
_cell.angle_alpha   90.00
_cell.angle_beta   90.00
_cell.angle_gamma   90.00
#
_symmetry.space_group_name_H-M   'P 1'
#
loop_
_entity.id
_entity.type
_entity.pdbx_description
1 polymer ?
#
loop_
_entity_poly.entity_id
_entity_poly.type
_entity_poly.pdbx_seq_one_letter_code
_entity_poly.pdbx_strand_id
1 'polypeptide(L)'
;MTWDDVKVLLRSVAEEHGGRLVDLGLLVELVPPGTGSRIRVSGLDPESVRVETGWFLRITVELDEGSDHLREVVAALMTGRAQETVGIQDGRAVEHGWHVEYPSGARSATPVPADPHAVQHPLPAWGPADGPG
;
A
#
# COMPACT_ATOMS: atom_id res chain seq x y z
N MET A 1 -9.33 -11.03 -13.65
CA MET A 1 -9.18 -9.58 -13.97
C MET A 1 -7.99 -9.41 -14.91
N THR A 2 -8.07 -8.56 -15.94
CA THR A 2 -6.91 -8.28 -16.82
C THR A 2 -6.03 -7.18 -16.25
N TRP A 3 -4.80 -7.03 -16.75
CA TRP A 3 -3.93 -5.92 -16.36
C TRP A 3 -4.52 -4.55 -16.73
N ASP A 4 -5.24 -4.45 -17.85
CA ASP A 4 -5.91 -3.20 -18.22
C ASP A 4 -7.05 -2.86 -17.25
N ASP A 5 -7.81 -3.85 -16.78
CA ASP A 5 -8.79 -3.64 -15.71
C ASP A 5 -8.10 -3.14 -14.43
N VAL A 6 -6.95 -3.71 -14.06
CA VAL A 6 -6.16 -3.27 -12.89
C VAL A 6 -5.76 -1.80 -13.04
N LYS A 7 -5.31 -1.38 -14.22
CA LYS A 7 -4.97 0.04 -14.48
C LYS A 7 -6.17 0.95 -14.33
N VAL A 8 -7.35 0.54 -14.82
CA VAL A 8 -8.60 1.31 -14.69
C VAL A 8 -8.97 1.46 -13.22
N LEU A 9 -8.93 0.37 -12.45
CA LEU A 9 -9.18 0.39 -11.01
C LEU A 9 -8.23 1.35 -10.28
N LEU A 10 -6.92 1.17 -10.47
CA LEU A 10 -5.91 1.95 -9.77
C LEU A 10 -5.96 3.43 -10.14
N ARG A 11 -6.33 3.75 -11.38
CA ARG A 11 -6.59 5.14 -11.80
C ARG A 11 -7.76 5.73 -11.01
N SER A 12 -8.89 5.03 -10.95
CA SER A 12 -10.07 5.48 -10.18
C SER A 12 -9.70 5.76 -8.73
N VAL A 13 -9.01 4.82 -8.08
CA VAL A 13 -8.60 4.97 -6.67
C VAL A 13 -7.66 6.16 -6.48
N ALA A 14 -6.67 6.33 -7.37
CA ALA A 14 -5.77 7.48 -7.28
C ALA A 14 -6.51 8.81 -7.44
N GLU A 15 -7.43 8.91 -8.41
CA GLU A 15 -8.21 10.13 -8.69
C GLU A 15 -9.17 10.48 -7.54
N GLU A 16 -9.81 9.48 -6.92
CA GLU A 16 -10.65 9.66 -5.73
C GLU A 16 -9.88 10.25 -4.53
N HIS A 17 -8.58 9.97 -4.45
CA HIS A 17 -7.66 10.53 -3.45
C HIS A 17 -6.89 11.76 -3.96
N GLY A 18 -7.34 12.37 -5.07
CA GLY A 18 -6.76 13.59 -5.64
C GLY A 18 -5.41 13.40 -6.33
N GLY A 19 -4.94 12.17 -6.47
CA GLY A 19 -3.72 11.81 -7.18
C GLY A 19 -3.97 11.49 -8.65
N ARG A 20 -2.99 10.84 -9.28
CA ARG A 20 -3.07 10.36 -10.65
C ARG A 20 -2.29 9.07 -10.83
N LEU A 21 -2.61 8.34 -11.89
CA LEU A 21 -1.84 7.18 -12.35
C LEU A 21 -0.90 7.56 -13.51
N VAL A 22 0.35 7.10 -13.45
CA VAL A 22 1.32 7.12 -14.54
C VAL A 22 1.53 5.69 -15.02
N ASP A 23 1.19 5.43 -16.29
CA ASP A 23 1.35 4.11 -16.91
C ASP A 23 2.75 3.97 -17.49
N LEU A 24 3.47 2.93 -17.05
CA LEU A 24 4.83 2.57 -17.48
C LEU A 24 4.85 1.16 -18.10
N GLY A 25 3.72 0.69 -18.64
CA GLY A 25 3.57 -0.62 -19.27
C GLY A 25 3.08 -1.68 -18.29
N LEU A 26 3.99 -2.56 -17.84
CA LEU A 26 3.73 -3.61 -16.82
C LEU A 26 3.88 -3.11 -15.37
N LEU A 27 4.14 -1.82 -15.23
CA LEU A 27 4.29 -1.09 -13.98
C LEU A 27 3.42 0.16 -14.09
N VAL A 28 2.78 0.54 -12.99
CA VAL A 28 2.14 1.85 -12.85
C VAL A 28 2.64 2.53 -11.59
N GLU A 29 2.75 3.86 -11.65
CA GLU A 29 3.00 4.70 -10.48
C GLU A 29 1.74 5.51 -10.15
N LEU A 30 1.25 5.37 -8.93
CA LEU A 30 0.25 6.24 -8.35
C LEU A 30 1.01 7.40 -7.71
N VAL A 31 0.68 8.62 -8.14
CA VAL A 31 1.37 9.85 -7.78
C VAL A 31 0.38 10.72 -6.99
N PRO A 32 0.73 11.14 -5.77
CA PRO A 32 -0.13 12.02 -4.98
C PRO A 32 -0.20 13.44 -5.58
N PRO A 33 -1.20 14.25 -5.20
CA PRO A 33 -1.32 15.64 -5.66
C PRO A 33 -0.17 16.56 -5.23
N GLY A 34 0.51 16.21 -4.12
CA GLY A 34 1.59 17.00 -3.53
C GLY A 34 2.92 16.24 -3.39
N THR A 35 3.70 16.56 -2.37
CA THR A 35 5.05 15.98 -2.13
C THR A 35 5.01 14.63 -1.39
N GLY A 36 3.91 13.89 -1.51
CA GLY A 36 3.75 12.59 -0.84
C GLY A 36 4.55 11.45 -1.49
N SER A 37 4.64 10.33 -0.77
CA SER A 37 5.25 9.10 -1.27
C SER A 37 4.46 8.51 -2.43
N ARG A 38 5.12 8.06 -3.49
CA ARG A 38 4.46 7.34 -4.59
C ARG A 38 4.18 5.90 -4.20
N ILE A 39 3.16 5.30 -4.84
CA ILE A 39 2.87 3.86 -4.76
C ILE A 39 3.12 3.28 -6.15
N ARG A 40 3.93 2.21 -6.23
CA ARG A 40 4.18 1.44 -7.44
C ARG A 40 3.35 0.19 -7.42
N VAL A 41 2.73 -0.15 -8.55
CA VAL A 41 2.04 -1.43 -8.71
C VAL A 41 2.53 -2.11 -9.98
N SER A 42 3.02 -3.34 -9.87
CA SER A 42 3.50 -4.14 -11.00
C SER A 42 2.80 -5.50 -11.03
N GLY A 43 2.44 -5.99 -12.21
CA GLY A 43 1.99 -7.37 -12.38
C GLY A 43 3.11 -8.35 -12.03
N LEU A 44 2.83 -9.36 -11.20
CA LEU A 44 3.75 -10.47 -10.94
C LEU A 44 3.42 -11.67 -11.82
N ASP A 45 2.14 -12.00 -11.87
CA ASP A 45 1.55 -13.07 -12.65
C ASP A 45 0.08 -12.70 -12.97
N PRO A 46 -0.67 -13.52 -13.73
CA PRO A 46 -2.06 -13.20 -14.08
C PRO A 46 -3.03 -13.05 -12.90
N GLU A 47 -2.67 -13.55 -11.72
CA GLU A 47 -3.52 -13.62 -10.53
C GLU A 47 -2.99 -12.75 -9.38
N SER A 48 -1.84 -12.09 -9.55
CA SER A 48 -1.26 -11.30 -8.47
C SER A 48 -0.49 -10.06 -8.94
N VAL A 49 -0.53 -9.03 -8.11
CA VAL A 49 0.24 -7.80 -8.28
C VAL A 49 1.12 -7.55 -7.08
N ARG A 50 2.22 -6.85 -7.30
CA ARG A 50 3.07 -6.32 -6.25
C ARG A 50 2.79 -4.83 -6.09
N VAL A 51 2.48 -4.43 -4.86
CA VAL A 51 2.32 -3.04 -4.44
C VAL A 51 3.53 -2.64 -3.61
N GLU A 52 4.20 -1.57 -4.00
CA GLU A 52 5.38 -1.05 -3.31
C GLU A 52 5.18 0.41 -2.95
N THR A 53 5.63 0.81 -1.78
CA THR A 53 5.64 2.22 -1.37
C THR A 53 7.08 2.72 -1.30
N GLY A 54 7.30 4.04 -1.46
CA GLY A 54 8.65 4.65 -1.47
C GLY A 54 9.48 4.53 -0.17
N TRP A 55 9.00 3.79 0.83
CA TRP A 55 9.46 3.77 2.21
C TRP A 55 9.43 2.33 2.76
N PHE A 56 9.79 1.41 1.86
CA PHE A 56 10.20 0.02 2.12
C PHE A 56 9.10 -1.04 2.27
N LEU A 57 7.82 -0.67 2.21
CA LEU A 57 6.72 -1.65 2.20
C LEU A 57 6.56 -2.29 0.80
N ARG A 58 6.48 -3.62 0.78
CA ARG A 58 6.17 -4.43 -0.41
C ARG A 58 5.12 -5.48 -0.07
N ILE A 59 4.00 -5.44 -0.76
CA ILE A 59 2.86 -6.35 -0.55
C ILE A 59 2.55 -7.06 -1.86
N THR A 60 2.39 -8.38 -1.81
CA THR A 60 1.75 -9.12 -2.91
C THR A 60 0.25 -9.17 -2.65
N VAL A 61 -0.55 -8.75 -3.63
CA VAL A 61 -2.01 -8.77 -3.58
C VAL A 61 -2.51 -9.73 -4.65
N GLU A 62 -3.26 -10.74 -4.22
CA GLU A 62 -3.98 -11.65 -5.11
C GLU A 62 -5.19 -10.93 -5.70
N LEU A 63 -5.40 -11.10 -6.99
CA LEU A 63 -6.50 -10.54 -7.77
C LEU A 63 -7.67 -11.53 -7.75
N ASP A 64 -8.77 -11.14 -7.12
CA ASP A 64 -10.03 -11.88 -7.13
C ASP A 64 -11.01 -11.32 -8.19
N GLU A 65 -12.16 -11.98 -8.34
CA GLU A 65 -13.27 -11.47 -9.14
C GLU A 65 -13.88 -10.24 -8.46
N GLY A 66 -13.43 -9.05 -8.85
CA GLY A 66 -13.99 -7.77 -8.40
C GLY A 66 -12.91 -6.75 -8.03
N SER A 67 -11.75 -7.21 -7.55
CA SER A 67 -10.59 -6.38 -7.18
C SER A 67 -10.84 -5.31 -6.12
N ASP A 68 -11.94 -5.43 -5.38
CA ASP A 68 -12.24 -4.61 -4.19
C ASP A 68 -11.09 -4.71 -3.19
N HIS A 69 -10.46 -5.87 -3.08
CA HIS A 69 -9.30 -6.09 -2.21
C HIS A 69 -8.08 -5.25 -2.62
N LEU A 70 -7.72 -5.23 -3.90
CA LEU A 70 -6.61 -4.39 -4.39
C LEU A 70 -6.89 -2.91 -4.14
N ARG A 71 -8.12 -2.48 -4.41
CA ARG A 71 -8.59 -1.12 -4.15
C ARG A 71 -8.45 -0.77 -2.68
N GLU A 72 -8.93 -1.63 -1.79
CA GLU A 72 -8.89 -1.43 -0.34
C GLU A 72 -7.45 -1.34 0.19
N VAL A 73 -6.56 -2.23 -0.24
CA VAL A 73 -5.14 -2.17 0.14
C VAL A 73 -4.51 -0.85 -0.32
N VAL A 74 -4.72 -0.46 -1.58
CA VAL A 74 -4.12 0.77 -2.13
C VAL A 74 -4.69 2.01 -1.44
N ALA A 75 -6.01 2.08 -1.21
CA ALA A 75 -6.65 3.18 -0.49
C ALA A 75 -6.17 3.27 0.97
N ALA A 76 -5.98 2.14 1.64
CA ALA A 76 -5.43 2.11 3.00
C ALA A 76 -3.99 2.67 3.04
N LEU A 77 -3.16 2.33 2.05
CA LEU A 77 -1.81 2.91 1.91
C LEU A 77 -1.85 4.42 1.65
N MET A 78 -2.77 4.89 0.81
CA MET A 78 -2.95 6.32 0.55
C MET A 78 -3.41 7.08 1.80
N THR A 79 -4.24 6.46 2.64
CA THR A 79 -4.84 7.14 3.81
C THR A 79 -4.06 6.95 5.11
N GLY A 80 -2.87 6.34 5.07
CA GLY A 80 -2.03 6.13 6.25
C GLY A 80 -2.59 5.10 7.23
N ARG A 81 -3.39 4.15 6.72
CA ARG A 81 -3.93 3.01 7.48
C ARG A 81 -3.01 1.80 7.46
N ALA A 82 -1.78 2.00 7.02
CA ALA A 82 -0.72 1.03 7.21
C ALA A 82 0.03 1.31 8.52
N GLN A 83 0.60 0.26 9.08
CA GLN A 83 1.45 0.30 10.25
C GLN A 83 2.62 -0.64 10.03
N GLU A 84 3.77 -0.27 10.55
CA GLU A 84 4.94 -1.12 10.67
C GLU A 84 5.08 -1.52 12.13
N THR A 85 5.35 -2.78 12.39
CA THR A 85 5.64 -3.32 13.71
C THR A 85 7.07 -3.80 13.70
N VAL A 86 7.93 -3.21 14.54
CA VAL A 86 9.34 -3.61 14.65
C VAL A 86 9.54 -4.34 15.97
N GLY A 87 9.96 -5.60 15.90
CA GLY A 87 10.40 -6.37 17.08
C GLY A 87 11.78 -5.89 17.53
N ILE A 88 11.95 -5.64 18.82
CA ILE A 88 13.20 -5.08 19.38
C ILE A 88 13.76 -6.03 20.44
N GLN A 89 14.92 -6.62 20.14
CA GLN A 89 15.65 -7.47 21.08
C GLN A 89 17.01 -6.84 21.38
N ASP A 90 17.36 -6.70 22.67
CA ASP A 90 18.62 -6.11 23.13
C ASP A 90 18.94 -4.73 22.52
N GLY A 91 17.89 -3.91 22.33
CA GLY A 91 18.01 -2.56 21.76
C GLY A 91 18.25 -2.53 20.25
N ARG A 92 18.04 -3.64 19.54
CA ARG A 92 18.18 -3.76 18.08
C ARG A 92 16.89 -4.25 17.44
N ALA A 93 16.58 -3.73 16.25
CA ALA A 93 15.50 -4.26 15.43
C ALA A 93 15.88 -5.66 14.95
N VAL A 94 15.02 -6.65 15.23
CA VAL A 94 15.23 -8.06 14.87
C VAL A 94 14.17 -8.58 13.91
N GLU A 95 12.98 -7.98 13.90
CA GLU A 95 11.86 -8.40 13.06
C GLU A 95 11.06 -7.18 12.57
N HIS A 96 10.51 -7.28 11.36
CA HIS A 96 9.62 -6.26 10.77
C HIS A 96 8.31 -6.92 10.29
N GLY A 97 7.22 -6.52 10.91
CA GLY A 97 5.84 -6.77 10.54
C GLY A 97 5.26 -5.56 9.81
N TRP A 98 4.39 -5.76 8.82
CA TRP A 98 3.54 -4.68 8.33
C TRP A 98 2.09 -5.10 8.39
N HIS A 99 1.25 -4.17 8.85
CA HIS A 99 -0.18 -4.35 9.00
C HIS A 99 -0.90 -3.27 8.20
N VAL A 100 -1.86 -3.64 7.37
CA VAL A 100 -2.70 -2.70 6.62
C VAL A 100 -4.15 -2.96 6.97
N GLU A 101 -4.80 -1.95 7.54
CA GLU A 101 -6.21 -2.01 7.95
C GLU A 101 -7.12 -1.47 6.84
N TYR A 102 -8.14 -2.24 6.47
CA TYR A 102 -9.13 -1.86 5.47
C TYR A 102 -10.54 -2.39 5.83
N PRO A 103 -11.62 -1.89 5.20
CA PRO A 103 -12.99 -2.23 5.60
C PRO A 103 -13.32 -3.73 5.59
N SER A 104 -12.82 -4.49 4.61
CA SER A 104 -13.07 -5.93 4.52
C SER A 104 -12.19 -6.79 5.45
N GLY A 105 -11.22 -6.20 6.15
CA GLY A 105 -10.33 -6.92 7.07
C GLY A 105 -8.96 -6.26 7.24
N ALA A 106 -7.98 -7.04 7.65
CA ALA A 106 -6.61 -6.55 7.74
C ALA A 106 -5.63 -7.56 7.16
N ARG A 107 -4.65 -7.06 6.40
CA ARG A 107 -3.58 -7.89 5.84
C ARG A 107 -2.28 -7.58 6.55
N SER A 108 -1.64 -8.63 7.02
CA SER A 108 -0.25 -8.53 7.43
C SER A 108 0.63 -9.00 6.27
N ALA A 109 1.54 -8.16 5.77
CA ALA A 109 2.45 -8.53 4.69
C ALA A 109 3.56 -9.49 5.16
N THR A 110 3.85 -9.43 6.47
CA THR A 110 4.70 -10.35 7.22
C THR A 110 4.04 -10.63 8.57
N PRO A 111 4.35 -11.76 9.24
CA PRO A 111 3.85 -12.02 10.58
C PRO A 111 4.15 -10.84 11.51
N VAL A 112 3.14 -10.36 12.23
CA VAL A 112 3.36 -9.34 13.27
C VAL A 112 4.25 -9.98 14.34
N PRO A 113 5.40 -9.37 14.69
CA PRO A 113 6.27 -9.87 15.75
C PRO A 113 5.46 -10.19 17.01
N ALA A 114 5.60 -11.40 17.54
CA ALA A 114 4.95 -11.81 18.79
C ALA A 114 5.65 -11.22 20.04
N ASP A 115 6.70 -10.44 19.83
CA ASP A 115 7.50 -9.80 20.86
C ASP A 115 6.66 -8.76 21.63
N PRO A 116 6.52 -8.88 22.96
CA PRO A 116 5.80 -7.90 23.79
C PRO A 116 6.46 -6.51 23.81
N HIS A 117 7.70 -6.40 23.33
CA HIS A 117 8.42 -5.14 23.17
C HIS A 117 8.36 -4.57 21.75
N ALA A 118 7.56 -5.17 20.87
CA ALA A 118 7.39 -4.68 19.52
C ALA A 118 6.82 -3.25 19.53
N VAL A 119 7.41 -2.38 18.70
CA VAL A 119 6.98 -1.00 18.55
C VAL A 119 6.19 -0.87 17.26
N GLN A 120 5.02 -0.25 17.34
CA GLN A 120 4.19 0.05 16.18
C GLN A 120 4.41 1.50 15.73
N HIS A 121 4.68 1.67 14.46
CA HIS A 121 4.86 2.97 13.82
C HIS A 121 3.80 3.13 12.74
N PRO A 122 2.95 4.17 12.82
CA PRO A 122 2.02 4.47 11.75
C PRO A 122 2.83 4.83 10.52
N LEU A 123 2.43 4.22 9.42
CA LEU A 123 3.15 4.35 8.19
C LEU A 123 2.61 5.64 7.47
N PRO A 124 3.44 6.62 7.01
CA PRO A 124 3.04 7.77 6.19
C PRO A 124 1.84 7.58 5.22
N ALA A 125 0.81 8.40 5.40
CA ALA A 125 -0.20 8.58 4.36
C ALA A 125 0.41 9.18 3.08
N TRP A 126 -0.32 9.09 1.97
CA TRP A 126 -0.29 10.19 1.01
C TRP A 126 -0.73 11.42 1.79
N GLY A 127 0.26 12.18 2.27
CA GLY A 127 0.02 13.39 3.05
C GLY A 127 -1.04 14.24 2.35
N PRO A 128 -1.83 15.00 3.12
CA PRO A 128 -2.93 15.77 2.55
C PRO A 128 -2.41 16.54 1.34
N ALA A 129 -3.22 16.56 0.26
CA ALA A 129 -3.12 17.66 -0.66
C ALA A 129 -3.23 18.91 0.21
N ASP A 130 -2.17 19.70 0.34
CA ASP A 130 -2.32 21.04 0.89
C ASP A 130 -3.37 21.73 0.03
N GLY A 131 -4.61 21.75 0.52
CA GLY A 131 -5.66 22.57 -0.05
C GLY A 131 -5.22 24.02 0.11
N PRO A 132 -5.38 24.87 -0.91
CA PRO A 132 -4.92 26.23 -0.83
C PRO A 132 -5.74 27.01 0.22
N GLY A 133 -5.02 27.74 1.09
CA GLY A 133 -5.40 29.06 1.63
C GLY A 133 -6.55 29.14 2.61
#